data_AF-A0AAE1E600-F1
#
_entry.id   AF-A0AAE1E600-F1
#
_cell.length_a   1.000
_cell.length_b   1.000
_cell.length_c   1.000
_cell.angle_alpha   90.00
_cell.angle_beta   90.00
_cell.angle_gamma   90.00
#
_symmetry.space_group_name_H-M   'P 1'
#
loop_
_entity.id
_entity.type
_entity.pdbx_description
1 polymer ?
#
loop_
_entity_poly.entity_id
_entity_poly.type
_entity_poly.pdbx_seq_one_letter_code
_entity_poly.pdbx_strand_id
1 'polypeptide(L)'
;MGDLMDLVKNMQHGTLWQNHVSFKMLLQASESVGLMLSFGIAFFERGVLPLQDYTVLREEDVSAKEYINIAVLFSPFTKQQLGDLEVRHPSVFSDINKLRTHWLVNNYTEAGPEKGREFHEAVMRYFNLLVGLTEDVAHRCPGHGAKLTRSTSLTLYCQCPGHEAKLTRFTSLSLTPKCPDHGARLTKSTSLTLYSQCPGHAAKLTRSTSLTLYSKCPGHGAKLTSFTSLTLYSQCPGHGAKLSSLISLTLYSWCPGHGAKLTCFTSLTLYCQCPGHGAKLTRFTSLSLPPKCPDHGARLTKSTSLTLYFQCPGHAAKLTRFTSFTLYCQCPGHGTKLTYFTPLTLYCQCQGHGAKLTRFTSLSLTPKCPDHGATLTKSTSLTLYFQCPGHAAKLTRFTSFTLYSQCPGHGAKLTRSTSLTLYSKCPGHGAKLTRFTSLSLTPKCPDHGARLTKSTSLTLYSQCPGHGAQLTYFTPLTLYCQCQGHGAKLTRFTSLSLTPKCPDHGATLTKSTSLTLYFQCPGHAAKLTRFTSFTLYSQCPGHGAKLTCFTSLTLYCQCQGHGAKLTRFTSLSLTPKCPDHGARLTKSTSLTLYFQCPGHAAKLTRFTSFTLYSQCPCLGAKLTSFTSLTLYS
;
A
#
# COMPACT_ATOMS: atom_id res chain seq x y z
N MET A 1 -2.32 -33.08 66.22
CA MET A 1 -3.28 -32.65 65.17
C MET A 1 -3.91 -31.28 65.45
N GLY A 2 -4.01 -30.81 66.70
CA GLY A 2 -4.55 -29.47 67.04
C GLY A 2 -3.76 -28.28 66.48
N ASP A 3 -2.43 -28.30 66.55
CA ASP A 3 -1.60 -27.15 66.10
C ASP A 3 -1.61 -26.89 64.59
N LEU A 4 -1.78 -27.95 63.77
CA LEU A 4 -1.86 -27.78 62.32
C LEU A 4 -3.21 -27.19 61.90
N MET A 5 -4.28 -27.52 62.63
CA MET A 5 -5.64 -27.01 62.41
C MET A 5 -5.75 -25.52 62.76
N ASP A 6 -5.06 -25.06 63.81
CA ASP A 6 -5.05 -23.63 64.18
C ASP A 6 -4.14 -22.80 63.27
N LEU A 7 -3.10 -23.39 62.67
CA LEU A 7 -2.30 -22.73 61.64
C LEU A 7 -3.11 -22.46 60.35
N VAL A 8 -4.03 -23.37 59.99
CA VAL A 8 -4.89 -23.23 58.81
C VAL A 8 -6.00 -22.18 59.02
N LYS A 9 -6.54 -22.05 60.23
CA LYS A 9 -7.52 -20.99 60.58
C LYS A 9 -6.95 -19.58 60.43
N ASN A 10 -5.63 -19.40 60.62
CA ASN A 10 -4.98 -18.09 60.61
C ASN A 10 -4.44 -17.66 59.23
N MET A 11 -4.57 -18.50 58.20
CA MET A 11 -4.25 -18.07 56.83
C MET A 11 -5.44 -17.28 56.27
N GLN A 12 -5.29 -15.95 56.16
CA GLN A 12 -6.21 -15.07 55.43
C GLN A 12 -6.17 -15.38 53.91
N HIS A 13 -6.65 -16.57 53.53
CA HIS A 13 -6.99 -16.87 52.15
C HIS A 13 -8.36 -16.26 51.86
N GLY A 14 -8.49 -15.57 50.73
CA GLY A 14 -9.77 -14.96 50.34
C GLY A 14 -10.90 -16.00 50.28
N THR A 15 -12.12 -15.55 50.55
CA THR A 15 -13.37 -16.35 50.58
C THR A 15 -13.55 -17.28 49.38
N LEU A 16 -12.97 -16.91 48.24
CA LEU A 16 -12.96 -17.67 47.00
C LEU A 16 -12.12 -18.97 47.08
N TRP A 17 -10.94 -18.92 47.69
CA TRP A 17 -10.10 -20.10 47.88
C TRP A 17 -10.72 -21.07 48.89
N GLN A 18 -11.26 -20.51 49.97
CA GLN A 18 -12.02 -21.23 50.99
C GLN A 18 -13.17 -22.02 50.37
N ASN A 19 -14.01 -21.37 49.55
CA ASN A 19 -15.10 -22.04 48.84
C ASN A 19 -14.59 -23.09 47.83
N HIS A 20 -13.44 -22.89 47.18
CA HIS A 20 -12.89 -23.86 46.25
C HIS A 20 -12.40 -25.14 46.94
N VAL A 21 -11.72 -25.00 48.09
CA VAL A 21 -11.32 -26.16 48.90
C VAL A 21 -12.58 -26.90 49.38
N SER A 22 -13.56 -26.18 49.91
CA SER A 22 -14.83 -26.77 50.33
C SER A 22 -15.57 -27.49 49.21
N PHE A 23 -15.62 -26.92 48.00
CA PHE A 23 -16.21 -27.57 46.83
C PHE A 23 -15.53 -28.90 46.50
N LYS A 24 -14.19 -28.93 46.49
CA LYS A 24 -13.45 -30.17 46.23
C LYS A 24 -13.69 -31.25 47.29
N MET A 25 -13.72 -30.85 48.55
CA MET A 25 -14.00 -31.78 49.64
C MET A 25 -15.44 -32.33 49.55
N LEU A 26 -16.43 -31.50 49.20
CA LEU A 26 -17.80 -31.97 48.99
C LEU A 26 -17.92 -32.96 47.82
N LEU A 27 -17.19 -32.74 46.71
CA LEU A 27 -17.13 -33.71 45.62
C LEU A 27 -16.55 -35.06 46.08
N GLN A 28 -15.46 -35.04 46.84
CA GLN A 28 -14.86 -36.26 47.40
C GLN A 28 -15.81 -36.94 48.39
N ALA A 29 -16.55 -36.17 49.19
CA ALA A 29 -17.58 -36.72 50.07
C ALA A 29 -18.70 -37.42 49.28
N SER A 30 -19.19 -36.80 48.19
CA SER A 30 -20.20 -37.41 47.32
C SER A 30 -19.70 -38.71 46.70
N GLU A 31 -18.46 -38.75 46.21
CA GLU A 31 -17.84 -39.98 45.68
C GLU A 31 -17.83 -41.10 46.74
N SER A 32 -17.35 -40.79 47.95
CA SER A 32 -17.34 -41.74 49.07
C SER A 32 -18.75 -42.21 49.47
N VAL A 33 -19.75 -41.33 49.47
CA VAL A 33 -21.15 -41.71 49.73
C VAL A 33 -21.70 -42.63 48.64
N GLY A 34 -21.33 -42.43 47.38
CA GLY A 34 -21.72 -43.31 46.26
C GLY A 34 -21.11 -44.72 46.37
N LEU A 35 -19.86 -44.81 46.82
CA LEU A 35 -19.22 -46.10 47.12
C LEU A 35 -19.88 -46.76 48.34
N MET A 36 -20.09 -46.01 49.43
CA MET A 36 -20.82 -46.47 50.62
C MET A 36 -22.22 -46.99 50.27
N LEU A 37 -22.93 -46.35 49.34
CA LEU A 37 -24.23 -46.82 48.85
C LEU A 37 -24.11 -48.23 48.24
N SER A 38 -23.12 -48.44 47.38
CA SER A 38 -22.94 -49.70 46.66
C SER A 38 -22.66 -50.87 47.61
N PHE A 39 -21.73 -50.69 48.54
CA PHE A 39 -21.40 -51.72 49.53
C PHE A 39 -22.47 -51.85 50.62
N GLY A 40 -23.10 -50.76 51.02
CA GLY A 40 -24.12 -50.76 52.06
C GLY A 40 -25.39 -51.49 51.63
N ILE A 41 -25.81 -51.40 50.35
CA ILE A 41 -26.92 -52.22 49.83
C ILE A 41 -26.59 -53.70 50.00
N ALA A 42 -25.40 -54.12 49.55
CA ALA A 42 -24.97 -55.51 49.69
C ALA A 42 -24.91 -55.96 51.16
N PHE A 43 -24.47 -55.08 52.08
CA PHE A 43 -24.46 -55.36 53.51
C PHE A 43 -25.88 -55.55 54.07
N PHE A 44 -26.81 -54.63 53.79
CA PHE A 44 -28.17 -54.71 54.30
C PHE A 44 -29.02 -55.80 53.65
N GLU A 45 -28.69 -56.24 52.44
CA GLU A 45 -29.33 -57.37 51.78
C GLU A 45 -28.84 -58.73 52.29
N ARG A 46 -27.53 -58.86 52.57
CA ARG A 46 -26.89 -60.15 52.88
C ARG A 46 -26.61 -60.36 54.37
N GLY A 47 -26.57 -59.28 55.16
CA GLY A 47 -26.27 -59.29 56.59
C GLY A 47 -24.80 -59.37 56.93
N VAL A 48 -23.96 -59.75 55.97
CA VAL A 48 -22.51 -59.84 56.13
C VAL A 48 -21.83 -59.56 54.79
N LEU A 49 -20.71 -58.85 54.84
CA LEU A 49 -19.82 -58.64 53.69
C LEU A 49 -18.51 -59.44 53.87
N PRO A 50 -17.82 -59.81 52.78
CA PRO A 50 -16.42 -60.19 52.85
C PRO A 50 -15.60 -59.13 53.59
N LEU A 51 -14.58 -59.53 54.37
CA LEU A 51 -13.80 -58.60 55.21
C LEU A 51 -13.23 -57.41 54.41
N GLN A 52 -12.81 -57.66 53.16
CA GLN A 52 -12.32 -56.60 52.27
C GLN A 52 -13.40 -55.57 51.95
N ASP A 53 -14.58 -56.02 51.54
CA ASP A 53 -15.71 -55.15 51.18
C ASP A 53 -16.27 -54.41 52.40
N TYR A 54 -16.30 -55.08 53.56
CA TYR A 54 -16.67 -54.46 54.84
C TYR A 54 -15.69 -53.35 55.23
N THR A 55 -14.39 -53.58 55.02
CA THR A 55 -13.36 -52.57 55.30
C THR A 55 -13.55 -51.35 54.41
N VAL A 56 -13.80 -51.55 53.11
CA VAL A 56 -14.09 -50.45 52.17
C VAL A 56 -15.36 -49.69 52.59
N LEU A 57 -16.44 -50.38 52.95
CA LEU A 57 -17.66 -49.71 53.45
C LEU A 57 -17.37 -48.80 54.65
N ARG A 58 -16.55 -49.26 55.59
CA ARG A 58 -16.16 -48.50 56.78
C ARG A 58 -15.27 -47.30 56.44
N GLU A 59 -14.28 -47.50 55.58
CA GLU A 59 -13.35 -46.46 55.14
C GLU A 59 -14.07 -45.35 54.39
N GLU A 60 -15.02 -45.68 53.51
CA GLU A 60 -15.78 -44.69 52.75
C GLU A 60 -16.77 -43.91 53.63
N ASP A 61 -17.41 -44.51 54.64
CA ASP A 61 -18.25 -43.75 55.60
C ASP A 61 -17.42 -42.74 56.41
N VAL A 62 -16.24 -43.15 56.87
CA VAL A 62 -15.33 -42.28 57.63
C VAL A 62 -14.81 -41.16 56.73
N SER A 63 -14.36 -41.50 55.52
CA SER A 63 -13.84 -40.54 54.54
C SER A 63 -14.89 -39.51 54.17
N ALA A 64 -16.13 -39.92 53.89
CA ALA A 64 -17.23 -39.00 53.60
C ALA A 64 -17.45 -37.98 54.72
N LYS A 65 -17.48 -38.43 55.99
CA LYS A 65 -17.62 -37.53 57.15
C LYS A 65 -16.44 -36.57 57.27
N GLU A 66 -15.23 -37.06 57.10
CA GLU A 66 -14.02 -36.26 57.21
C GLU A 66 -13.97 -35.18 56.13
N TYR A 67 -14.27 -35.52 54.88
CA TYR A 67 -14.37 -34.57 53.79
C TYR A 67 -15.44 -33.50 54.03
N ILE A 68 -16.62 -33.87 54.53
CA ILE A 68 -17.67 -32.89 54.89
C ILE A 68 -17.19 -31.96 56.00
N ASN A 69 -16.56 -32.50 57.05
CA ASN A 69 -16.04 -31.70 58.16
C ASN A 69 -14.95 -30.73 57.70
N ILE A 70 -14.06 -31.17 56.81
CA ILE A 70 -13.06 -30.32 56.19
C ILE A 70 -13.74 -29.23 55.35
N ALA A 71 -14.76 -29.57 54.54
CA ALA A 71 -15.48 -28.59 53.74
C ALA A 71 -16.12 -27.49 54.59
N VAL A 72 -16.75 -27.87 55.71
CA VAL A 72 -17.36 -26.97 56.70
C VAL A 72 -16.31 -26.12 57.42
N LEU A 73 -15.14 -26.68 57.72
CA LEU A 73 -14.04 -25.97 58.37
C LEU A 73 -13.49 -24.85 57.47
N PHE A 74 -13.37 -25.10 56.17
CA PHE A 74 -12.76 -24.16 55.24
C PHE A 74 -13.70 -23.04 54.78
N SER A 75 -15.01 -23.27 54.71
CA SER A 75 -15.97 -22.26 54.22
C SER A 75 -17.09 -21.96 55.24
N PRO A 76 -17.17 -20.73 55.75
CA PRO A 76 -18.30 -20.28 56.57
C PRO A 76 -19.65 -20.42 55.86
N PHE A 77 -19.68 -20.25 54.53
CA PHE A 77 -20.88 -20.43 53.74
C PHE A 77 -21.32 -21.90 53.70
N THR A 78 -20.39 -22.82 53.44
CA THR A 78 -20.69 -24.27 53.49
C THR A 78 -21.16 -24.69 54.87
N LYS A 79 -20.54 -24.17 55.94
CA LYS A 79 -20.99 -24.39 57.32
C LYS A 79 -22.42 -23.96 57.54
N GLN A 80 -22.78 -22.75 57.09
CA GLN A 80 -24.12 -22.23 57.23
C GLN A 80 -25.14 -23.06 56.44
N GLN A 81 -24.86 -23.34 55.16
CA GLN A 81 -25.78 -24.10 54.31
C GLN A 81 -25.98 -25.54 54.79
N LEU A 82 -24.93 -26.21 55.26
CA LEU A 82 -25.07 -27.54 55.85
C LEU A 82 -25.93 -27.50 57.13
N GLY A 83 -25.71 -26.52 58.01
CA GLY A 83 -26.56 -26.32 59.19
C GLY A 83 -28.02 -26.06 58.83
N ASP A 84 -28.27 -25.23 57.79
CA ASP A 84 -29.61 -24.98 57.28
C ASP A 84 -30.26 -26.25 56.69
N LEU A 85 -29.47 -27.16 56.10
CA LEU A 85 -29.97 -28.45 55.61
C LEU A 85 -30.27 -29.42 56.75
N GLU A 86 -29.43 -29.49 57.79
CA GLU A 86 -29.66 -30.32 58.99
C GLU A 86 -30.94 -29.91 59.72
N VAL A 87 -31.21 -28.60 59.81
CA VAL A 87 -32.44 -28.08 60.44
C VAL A 87 -33.67 -28.32 59.55
N ARG A 88 -33.55 -28.18 58.23
CA ARG A 88 -34.68 -28.39 57.30
C ARG A 88 -35.03 -29.86 57.09
N HIS A 89 -34.05 -30.76 57.19
CA HIS A 89 -34.21 -32.18 56.87
C HIS A 89 -33.68 -33.10 57.99
N PRO A 90 -34.10 -32.92 59.26
CA PRO A 90 -33.51 -33.63 60.39
C PRO A 90 -33.68 -35.15 60.30
N SER A 91 -34.77 -35.63 59.69
CA SER A 91 -35.02 -37.05 59.46
C SER A 91 -33.98 -37.69 58.55
N VAL A 92 -33.52 -36.99 57.49
CA VAL A 92 -32.54 -37.54 56.54
C VAL A 92 -31.20 -37.80 57.23
N PHE A 93 -30.72 -36.86 58.05
CA PHE A 93 -29.46 -37.02 58.79
C PHE A 93 -29.59 -38.05 59.93
N SER A 94 -30.74 -38.08 60.60
CA SER A 94 -31.04 -39.08 61.64
C SER A 94 -31.10 -40.50 61.06
N ASP A 95 -31.76 -40.69 59.92
CA ASP A 95 -31.88 -42.00 59.25
C ASP A 95 -30.49 -42.58 58.93
N ILE A 96 -29.60 -41.76 58.34
CA ILE A 96 -28.23 -42.17 58.02
C ILE A 96 -27.43 -42.51 59.28
N ASN A 97 -27.55 -41.70 60.34
CA ASN A 97 -26.86 -41.98 61.60
C ASN A 97 -27.36 -43.25 62.27
N LYS A 98 -28.66 -43.53 62.21
CA LYS A 98 -29.24 -44.79 62.67
C LYS A 98 -28.69 -45.97 61.86
N LEU A 99 -28.70 -45.88 60.53
CA LEU A 99 -28.18 -46.92 59.64
C LEU A 99 -26.69 -47.22 59.90
N ARG A 100 -25.88 -46.19 60.17
CA ARG A 100 -24.46 -46.33 60.53
C ARG A 100 -24.20 -47.18 61.77
N THR A 101 -25.15 -47.25 62.70
CA THR A 101 -24.99 -48.09 63.90
C THR A 101 -25.03 -49.57 63.57
N HIS A 102 -25.75 -49.96 62.50
CA HIS A 102 -25.96 -51.36 62.14
C HIS A 102 -24.73 -52.01 61.50
N TRP A 103 -23.83 -51.25 60.88
CA TRP A 103 -22.56 -51.75 60.34
C TRP A 103 -21.34 -51.42 61.22
N LEU A 104 -21.54 -51.19 62.52
CA LEU A 104 -20.42 -51.13 63.48
C LEU A 104 -19.76 -52.49 63.65
N VAL A 105 -20.54 -53.55 63.45
CA VAL A 105 -20.10 -54.94 63.41
C VAL A 105 -20.52 -55.52 62.06
N ASN A 106 -19.69 -56.36 61.45
CA ASN A 106 -19.98 -57.01 60.17
C ASN A 106 -20.97 -58.19 60.36
N ASN A 107 -22.12 -57.94 60.98
CA ASN A 107 -23.17 -58.91 61.22
C ASN A 107 -24.50 -58.18 61.48
N TYR A 108 -25.40 -58.18 60.49
CA TYR A 108 -26.72 -57.58 60.54
C TYR A 108 -27.80 -58.66 60.39
N THR A 109 -28.47 -58.98 61.50
CA THR A 109 -29.38 -60.12 61.61
C THR A 109 -30.74 -59.92 60.94
N GLU A 110 -31.12 -58.67 60.66
CA GLU A 110 -32.39 -58.31 60.00
C GLU A 110 -32.22 -58.14 58.48
N ALA A 111 -31.16 -58.69 57.90
CA ALA A 111 -30.85 -58.49 56.50
C ALA A 111 -31.92 -59.03 55.55
N GLY A 112 -32.12 -58.31 54.46
CA GLY A 112 -33.01 -58.73 53.37
C GLY A 112 -33.19 -57.63 52.32
N PRO A 113 -33.81 -57.97 51.17
CA PRO A 113 -34.01 -57.01 50.07
C PRO A 113 -34.75 -55.73 50.48
N GLU A 114 -35.68 -55.83 51.44
CA GLU A 114 -36.41 -54.67 51.97
C GLU A 114 -35.48 -53.71 52.73
N LYS A 115 -34.54 -54.23 53.52
CA LYS A 115 -33.54 -53.42 54.24
C LYS A 115 -32.51 -52.82 53.30
N GLY A 116 -32.11 -53.54 52.25
CA GLY A 116 -31.30 -52.99 51.16
C GLY A 116 -31.98 -51.78 50.49
N ARG A 117 -33.28 -51.86 50.24
CA ARG A 117 -34.08 -50.77 49.67
C ARG A 117 -34.22 -49.58 50.62
N GLU A 118 -34.56 -49.84 51.89
CA GLU A 118 -34.66 -48.81 52.94
C GLU A 118 -33.34 -48.02 53.06
N PHE A 119 -32.21 -48.74 53.05
CA PHE A 119 -30.88 -48.15 53.03
C PHE A 119 -30.64 -47.30 51.78
N HIS A 120 -30.91 -47.85 50.59
CA HIS A 120 -30.74 -47.13 49.32
C HIS A 120 -31.55 -45.82 49.31
N GLU A 121 -32.82 -45.86 49.71
CA GLU A 121 -33.69 -44.68 49.75
C GLU A 121 -33.20 -43.63 50.75
N ALA A 122 -32.74 -44.04 51.93
CA ALA A 122 -32.16 -43.12 52.91
C ALA A 122 -30.88 -42.45 52.39
N VAL A 123 -29.95 -43.23 51.83
CA VAL A 123 -28.68 -42.72 51.30
C VAL A 123 -28.87 -41.85 50.07
N MET A 124 -29.79 -42.19 49.17
CA MET A 124 -30.08 -41.34 48.01
C MET A 124 -30.69 -39.99 48.41
N ARG A 125 -31.56 -39.95 49.43
CA ARG A 125 -32.06 -38.68 49.99
C ARG A 125 -30.91 -37.84 50.54
N TYR A 126 -30.00 -38.44 51.30
CA TYR A 126 -28.82 -37.76 51.84
C TYR A 126 -27.84 -37.30 50.74
N PHE A 127 -27.57 -38.15 49.76
CA PHE A 127 -26.70 -37.87 48.63
C PHE A 127 -27.23 -36.68 47.80
N ASN A 128 -28.54 -36.64 47.54
CA ASN A 128 -29.16 -35.52 46.82
C ASN A 128 -29.00 -34.18 47.57
N LEU A 129 -29.10 -34.18 48.90
CA LEU A 129 -28.83 -32.97 49.70
C LEU A 129 -27.35 -32.54 49.61
N LEU A 130 -26.41 -33.49 49.61
CA LEU A 130 -24.98 -33.19 49.42
C LEU A 130 -24.67 -32.67 48.01
N VAL A 131 -25.31 -33.20 46.98
CA VAL A 131 -25.18 -32.70 45.61
C VAL A 131 -25.72 -31.27 45.51
N GLY A 132 -26.89 -30.99 46.08
CA GLY A 132 -27.44 -29.63 46.14
C GLY A 132 -26.51 -28.64 46.86
N LEU A 133 -25.94 -29.05 48.00
CA LEU A 133 -24.93 -28.26 48.71
C LEU A 133 -23.68 -28.02 47.86
N THR A 134 -23.24 -29.04 47.11
CA THR A 134 -22.09 -28.96 46.21
C THR A 134 -22.33 -27.95 45.09
N GLU A 135 -23.53 -27.95 44.51
CA GLU A 135 -23.96 -26.98 43.49
C GLU A 135 -23.99 -25.55 44.03
N ASP A 136 -24.56 -25.35 45.23
CA ASP A 136 -24.61 -24.04 45.89
C ASP A 136 -23.20 -23.46 46.15
N VAL A 137 -22.25 -24.30 46.54
CA VAL A 137 -20.84 -23.90 46.74
C VAL A 137 -20.13 -23.68 45.39
N ALA A 138 -20.44 -24.49 44.37
CA ALA A 138 -19.89 -24.35 43.03
C ALA A 138 -20.26 -23.02 42.37
N HIS A 139 -21.50 -22.56 42.55
CA HIS A 139 -21.96 -21.25 42.06
C HIS A 139 -21.17 -20.08 42.65
N ARG A 140 -20.52 -20.27 43.81
CA ARG A 140 -19.65 -19.27 44.44
C ARG A 140 -18.16 -19.42 44.11
N CYS A 141 -17.80 -20.41 43.28
CA CYS A 141 -16.44 -20.60 42.78
C CYS A 141 -16.33 -20.04 41.34
N PRO A 142 -15.72 -18.86 41.11
CA PRO A 142 -15.46 -18.39 39.76
C PRO A 142 -14.41 -19.29 39.09
N GLY A 143 -14.80 -19.95 37.99
CA GLY A 143 -13.98 -20.91 37.26
C GLY A 143 -12.63 -20.36 36.81
N HIS A 144 -11.53 -21.01 37.21
CA HIS A 144 -10.17 -20.73 36.73
C HIS A 144 -9.64 -21.93 35.94
N GLY A 145 -9.08 -21.67 34.75
CA GLY A 145 -8.46 -22.70 33.91
C GLY A 145 -7.18 -23.30 34.52
N ALA A 146 -6.81 -24.49 34.04
CA ALA A 146 -5.65 -25.25 34.53
C ALA A 146 -4.32 -24.46 34.41
N LYS A 147 -3.48 -24.56 35.45
CA LYS A 147 -2.12 -24.01 35.50
C LYS A 147 -1.11 -25.16 35.48
N LEU A 148 -0.45 -25.40 34.35
CA LEU A 148 0.58 -26.44 34.21
C LEU A 148 1.95 -25.82 33.91
N THR A 149 2.95 -26.24 34.68
CA THR A 149 4.25 -25.58 34.68
C THR A 149 5.27 -26.20 33.73
N ARG A 150 5.30 -27.54 33.60
CA ARG A 150 6.23 -28.31 32.76
C ARG A 150 5.61 -29.63 32.28
N SER A 151 5.77 -29.95 31.00
CA SER A 151 5.58 -31.33 30.46
C SER A 151 6.41 -31.51 29.17
N THR A 152 6.80 -32.74 28.86
CA THR A 152 7.49 -33.11 27.62
C THR A 152 6.52 -33.20 26.44
N SER A 153 5.40 -33.91 26.61
CA SER A 153 4.31 -34.00 25.64
C SER A 153 2.97 -33.89 26.36
N LEU A 154 2.02 -33.17 25.77
CA LEU A 154 0.70 -33.01 26.36
C LEU A 154 -0.35 -32.76 25.29
N THR A 155 -1.45 -33.50 25.36
CA THR A 155 -2.67 -33.25 24.60
C THR A 155 -3.76 -32.90 25.59
N LEU A 156 -4.35 -31.72 25.46
CA LEU A 156 -5.37 -31.21 26.38
C LEU A 156 -6.61 -30.81 25.61
N TYR A 157 -7.74 -31.41 25.98
CA TYR A 157 -9.08 -30.96 25.63
C TYR A 157 -9.68 -30.29 26.86
N CYS A 158 -10.00 -28.99 26.77
CA CYS A 158 -10.55 -28.24 27.89
C CYS A 158 -11.85 -27.54 27.47
N GLN A 159 -12.94 -27.88 28.16
CA GLN A 159 -14.17 -27.10 28.19
C GLN A 159 -14.20 -26.40 29.55
N CYS A 160 -13.92 -25.10 29.56
CA CYS A 160 -13.91 -24.32 30.80
C CYS A 160 -14.96 -23.21 30.69
N PRO A 161 -15.86 -23.06 31.68
CA PRO A 161 -16.81 -21.95 31.73
C PRO A 161 -16.16 -20.59 32.09
N GLY A 162 -14.83 -20.53 32.30
CA GLY A 162 -14.10 -19.32 32.71
C GLY A 162 -12.77 -19.08 31.99
N HIS A 163 -11.91 -18.24 32.60
CA HIS A 163 -10.71 -17.63 31.99
C HIS A 163 -9.47 -18.55 31.80
N GLU A 164 -8.57 -18.07 30.92
CA GLU A 164 -7.30 -18.60 30.38
C GLU A 164 -6.63 -19.81 31.07
N ALA A 165 -6.35 -20.88 30.30
CA ALA A 165 -5.33 -21.87 30.67
C ALA A 165 -3.92 -21.25 30.57
N LYS A 166 -3.13 -21.33 31.65
CA LYS A 166 -1.78 -20.74 31.74
C LYS A 166 -0.73 -21.84 31.74
N LEU A 167 0.03 -21.95 30.65
CA LEU A 167 1.03 -23.00 30.49
C LEU A 167 2.42 -22.41 30.15
N THR A 168 3.47 -22.86 30.85
CA THR A 168 4.78 -22.18 30.81
C THR A 168 5.88 -22.83 29.97
N ARG A 169 6.07 -24.16 29.97
CA ARG A 169 7.19 -24.82 29.27
C ARG A 169 6.84 -26.22 28.75
N PHE A 170 6.90 -26.42 27.44
CA PHE A 170 6.63 -27.72 26.78
C PHE A 170 7.55 -27.99 25.60
N THR A 171 7.84 -29.26 25.33
CA THR A 171 8.51 -29.64 24.08
C THR A 171 7.49 -29.73 22.95
N SER A 172 6.41 -30.50 23.15
CA SER A 172 5.30 -30.66 22.19
C SER A 172 3.95 -30.53 22.89
N LEU A 173 3.06 -29.70 22.34
CA LEU A 173 1.74 -29.44 22.95
C LEU A 173 0.66 -29.37 21.87
N SER A 174 -0.43 -30.13 22.08
CA SER A 174 -1.67 -30.04 21.28
C SER A 174 -2.82 -29.60 22.19
N LEU A 175 -3.48 -28.51 21.81
CA LEU A 175 -4.52 -27.88 22.63
C LEU A 175 -5.77 -27.58 21.80
N THR A 176 -6.92 -27.92 22.37
CA THR A 176 -8.26 -27.67 21.79
C THR A 176 -9.19 -26.97 22.79
N PRO A 177 -8.87 -25.73 23.24
CA PRO A 177 -9.72 -25.02 24.18
C PRO A 177 -11.04 -24.55 23.54
N LYS A 178 -12.14 -24.83 24.23
CA LYS A 178 -13.44 -24.17 24.05
C LYS A 178 -13.73 -23.34 25.30
N CYS A 179 -13.60 -22.02 25.18
CA CYS A 179 -13.77 -21.09 26.31
C CYS A 179 -14.66 -19.91 25.88
N PRO A 180 -15.57 -19.43 26.75
CA PRO A 180 -16.51 -18.36 26.43
C PRO A 180 -15.84 -16.98 26.21
N ASP A 181 -14.70 -16.69 26.85
CA ASP A 181 -14.13 -15.33 26.82
C ASP A 181 -12.70 -15.22 26.24
N HIS A 182 -11.75 -16.01 26.72
CA HIS A 182 -10.32 -15.88 26.38
C HIS A 182 -9.66 -17.23 26.08
N GLY A 183 -8.83 -17.27 25.03
CA GLY A 183 -8.01 -18.43 24.66
C GLY A 183 -6.81 -18.67 25.59
N ALA A 184 -5.95 -19.64 25.23
CA ALA A 184 -4.81 -20.03 26.06
C ALA A 184 -3.68 -18.98 26.13
N ARG A 185 -2.96 -18.93 27.27
CA ARG A 185 -1.73 -18.15 27.46
C ARG A 185 -0.52 -19.07 27.58
N LEU A 186 0.37 -19.04 26.58
CA LEU A 186 1.58 -19.88 26.53
C LEU A 186 2.86 -19.05 26.53
N THR A 187 3.85 -19.52 27.28
CA THR A 187 5.09 -18.75 27.51
C THR A 187 6.27 -19.28 26.70
N LYS A 188 6.51 -20.59 26.67
CA LYS A 188 7.59 -21.23 25.89
C LYS A 188 7.17 -22.63 25.41
N SER A 189 7.34 -22.91 24.12
CA SER A 189 7.21 -24.27 23.55
C SER A 189 8.24 -24.51 22.45
N THR A 190 8.63 -25.76 22.19
CA THR A 190 9.42 -26.08 20.98
C THR A 190 8.49 -26.21 19.77
N SER A 191 7.45 -27.05 19.87
CA SER A 191 6.41 -27.25 18.85
C SER A 191 5.02 -27.15 19.48
N LEU A 192 4.09 -26.44 18.83
CA LEU A 192 2.74 -26.22 19.32
C LEU A 192 1.71 -26.27 18.19
N THR A 193 0.66 -27.06 18.39
CA THR A 193 -0.56 -27.02 17.58
C THR A 193 -1.72 -26.60 18.46
N LEU A 194 -2.41 -25.51 18.09
CA LEU A 194 -3.51 -24.97 18.87
C LEU A 194 -4.75 -24.77 17.99
N TYR A 195 -5.88 -25.31 18.42
CA TYR A 195 -7.20 -25.12 17.83
C TYR A 195 -8.07 -24.36 18.82
N SER A 196 -8.30 -23.07 18.58
CA SER A 196 -9.05 -22.20 19.48
C SER A 196 -10.39 -21.78 18.88
N GLN A 197 -11.47 -21.98 19.64
CA GLN A 197 -12.81 -21.47 19.36
C GLN A 197 -13.28 -20.66 20.57
N CYS A 198 -13.10 -19.33 20.51
CA CYS A 198 -13.41 -18.43 21.63
C CYS A 198 -14.13 -17.17 21.12
N PRO A 199 -15.30 -16.79 21.70
CA PRO A 199 -16.06 -15.58 21.36
C PRO A 199 -15.25 -14.26 21.45
N GLY A 200 -14.47 -14.07 22.52
CA GLY A 200 -13.79 -12.79 22.81
C GLY A 200 -12.40 -12.62 22.18
N HIS A 201 -11.37 -13.19 22.81
CA HIS A 201 -9.97 -13.04 22.37
C HIS A 201 -9.30 -14.39 22.10
N ALA A 202 -8.62 -14.50 20.97
CA ALA A 202 -7.75 -15.65 20.68
C ALA A 202 -6.49 -15.67 21.58
N ALA A 203 -5.67 -16.71 21.41
CA ALA A 203 -4.52 -17.01 22.26
C ALA A 203 -3.43 -15.92 22.33
N LYS A 204 -2.72 -15.89 23.46
CA LYS A 204 -1.55 -15.04 23.72
C LYS A 204 -0.30 -15.89 23.92
N LEU A 205 0.62 -15.89 22.95
CA LEU A 205 1.76 -16.80 22.91
C LEU A 205 3.09 -16.03 22.78
N THR A 206 4.09 -16.38 23.60
CA THR A 206 5.23 -15.48 23.84
C THR A 206 6.57 -15.93 23.26
N ARG A 207 6.83 -17.24 23.10
CA ARG A 207 8.01 -17.80 22.43
C ARG A 207 7.77 -19.24 21.95
N SER A 208 8.04 -19.56 20.69
CA SER A 208 8.18 -20.95 20.24
C SER A 208 9.07 -21.11 19.02
N THR A 209 9.64 -22.30 18.81
CA THR A 209 10.37 -22.58 17.56
C THR A 209 9.38 -22.72 16.40
N SER A 210 8.35 -23.57 16.54
CA SER A 210 7.31 -23.77 15.52
C SER A 210 5.90 -23.73 16.12
N LEU A 211 4.98 -23.08 15.41
CA LEU A 211 3.57 -22.97 15.80
C LEU A 211 2.64 -23.14 14.60
N THR A 212 1.64 -24.00 14.74
CA THR A 212 0.45 -24.04 13.88
C THR A 212 -0.78 -23.66 14.70
N LEU A 213 -1.42 -22.53 14.36
CA LEU A 213 -2.60 -22.03 15.07
C LEU A 213 -3.80 -21.97 14.14
N TYR A 214 -4.90 -22.59 14.57
CA TYR A 214 -6.23 -22.43 14.00
C TYR A 214 -7.09 -21.65 14.98
N SER A 215 -7.63 -20.52 14.54
CA SER A 215 -8.44 -19.63 15.38
C SER A 215 -9.73 -19.24 14.67
N LYS A 216 -10.86 -19.46 15.35
CA LYS A 216 -12.17 -18.92 14.98
C LYS A 216 -12.69 -18.08 16.14
N CYS A 217 -12.63 -16.76 16.01
CA CYS A 217 -12.96 -15.82 17.10
C CYS A 217 -13.72 -14.59 16.59
N PRO A 218 -14.98 -14.35 17.04
CA PRO A 218 -15.78 -13.15 16.75
C PRO A 218 -15.06 -11.82 17.00
N GLY A 219 -14.36 -11.67 18.14
CA GLY A 219 -13.74 -10.41 18.55
C GLY A 219 -12.36 -10.12 17.93
N HIS A 220 -11.28 -10.60 18.58
CA HIS A 220 -9.91 -10.28 18.18
C HIS A 220 -9.04 -11.52 17.95
N GLY A 221 -8.24 -11.47 16.89
CA GLY A 221 -7.24 -12.49 16.55
C GLY A 221 -6.05 -12.55 17.53
N ALA A 222 -5.21 -13.57 17.34
CA ALA A 222 -4.16 -13.93 18.30
C ALA A 222 -3.07 -12.86 18.47
N LYS A 223 -2.45 -12.83 19.65
CA LYS A 223 -1.28 -11.98 19.95
C LYS A 223 -0.05 -12.84 20.15
N LEU A 224 0.86 -12.85 19.16
CA LEU A 224 2.02 -13.74 19.13
C LEU A 224 3.33 -12.95 19.05
N THR A 225 4.32 -13.33 19.86
CA THR A 225 5.66 -12.72 19.86
C THR A 225 6.76 -13.77 19.74
N SER A 226 7.83 -13.51 18.98
CA SER A 226 9.09 -14.27 19.01
C SER A 226 8.99 -15.76 18.60
N PHE A 227 8.88 -16.03 17.30
CA PHE A 227 8.93 -17.41 16.77
C PHE A 227 9.90 -17.57 15.60
N THR A 228 10.41 -18.78 15.42
CA THR A 228 11.20 -19.11 14.22
C THR A 228 10.26 -19.31 13.02
N SER A 229 9.26 -20.19 13.14
CA SER A 229 8.24 -20.42 12.11
C SER A 229 6.82 -20.40 12.67
N LEU A 230 5.91 -19.78 11.93
CA LEU A 230 4.48 -19.70 12.28
C LEU A 230 3.60 -19.93 11.07
N THR A 231 2.64 -20.84 11.19
CA THR A 231 1.49 -20.98 10.30
C THR A 231 0.22 -20.62 11.07
N LEU A 232 -0.50 -19.59 10.62
CA LEU A 232 -1.72 -19.11 11.27
C LEU A 232 -2.90 -19.16 10.30
N TYR A 233 -3.96 -19.85 10.71
CA TYR A 233 -5.29 -19.81 10.10
C TYR A 233 -6.23 -19.05 11.04
N SER A 234 -6.75 -17.91 10.58
CA SER A 234 -7.61 -17.04 11.39
C SER A 234 -8.88 -16.65 10.66
N GLN A 235 -10.03 -16.84 11.31
CA GLN A 235 -11.34 -16.35 10.89
C GLN A 235 -11.90 -15.46 12.00
N CYS A 236 -11.84 -14.15 11.81
CA CYS A 236 -12.22 -13.16 12.82
C CYS A 236 -13.02 -11.98 12.22
N PRO A 237 -14.32 -11.82 12.54
CA PRO A 237 -15.16 -10.68 12.17
C PRO A 237 -14.55 -9.31 12.50
N GLY A 238 -14.03 -9.12 13.71
CA GLY A 238 -13.52 -7.82 14.19
C GLY A 238 -12.12 -7.46 13.70
N HIS A 239 -11.09 -7.88 14.43
CA HIS A 239 -9.69 -7.51 14.15
C HIS A 239 -8.78 -8.73 13.96
N GLY A 240 -7.94 -8.71 12.92
CA GLY A 240 -6.92 -9.71 12.66
C GLY A 240 -5.79 -9.75 13.70
N ALA A 241 -4.92 -10.76 13.58
CA ALA A 241 -3.86 -11.04 14.54
C ALA A 241 -2.81 -9.93 14.69
N LYS A 242 -2.18 -9.85 15.87
CA LYS A 242 -1.06 -8.96 16.18
C LYS A 242 0.21 -9.78 16.40
N LEU A 243 1.13 -9.74 15.43
CA LEU A 243 2.34 -10.58 15.42
C LEU A 243 3.61 -9.73 15.44
N SER A 244 4.61 -10.14 16.22
CA SER A 244 5.91 -9.46 16.25
C SER A 244 7.12 -10.39 16.35
N SER A 245 8.19 -10.05 15.64
CA SER A 245 9.52 -10.67 15.73
C SER A 245 9.50 -12.16 15.34
N LEU A 246 9.06 -12.49 14.12
CA LEU A 246 9.14 -13.86 13.60
C LEU A 246 10.23 -13.96 12.52
N ILE A 247 10.85 -15.12 12.34
CA ILE A 247 11.77 -15.32 11.20
C ILE A 247 10.94 -15.59 9.93
N SER A 248 10.05 -16.58 9.95
CA SER A 248 9.13 -16.90 8.86
C SER A 248 7.66 -16.97 9.32
N LEU A 249 6.75 -16.48 8.46
CA LEU A 249 5.31 -16.49 8.71
C LEU A 249 4.53 -16.83 7.44
N THR A 250 3.62 -17.79 7.55
CA THR A 250 2.52 -18.02 6.62
C THR A 250 1.19 -17.72 7.30
N LEU A 251 0.47 -16.70 6.82
CA LEU A 251 -0.82 -16.30 7.36
C LEU A 251 -1.94 -16.54 6.35
N TYR A 252 -2.97 -17.27 6.76
CA TYR A 252 -4.28 -17.32 6.11
C TYR A 252 -5.28 -16.60 7.01
N SER A 253 -5.83 -15.49 6.54
CA SER A 253 -6.78 -14.71 7.33
C SER A 253 -8.00 -14.27 6.54
N TRP A 254 -9.16 -14.44 7.16
CA TRP A 254 -10.45 -13.97 6.68
C TRP A 254 -11.07 -13.07 7.76
N CYS A 255 -11.05 -11.75 7.52
CA CYS A 255 -11.50 -10.76 8.51
C CYS A 255 -12.32 -9.64 7.86
N PRO A 256 -13.65 -9.58 8.06
CA PRO A 256 -14.54 -8.49 7.66
C PRO A 256 -14.04 -7.08 7.99
N GLY A 257 -13.61 -6.83 9.24
CA GLY A 257 -13.21 -5.49 9.70
C GLY A 257 -11.78 -5.07 9.29
N HIS A 258 -10.79 -5.45 10.10
CA HIS A 258 -9.39 -5.03 9.90
C HIS A 258 -8.43 -6.22 9.79
N GLY A 259 -7.55 -6.18 8.79
CA GLY A 259 -6.47 -7.15 8.61
C GLY A 259 -5.40 -7.11 9.71
N ALA A 260 -4.48 -8.08 9.66
CA ALA A 260 -3.47 -8.29 10.69
C ALA A 260 -2.46 -7.12 10.84
N LYS A 261 -1.95 -6.92 12.05
CA LYS A 261 -0.87 -5.98 12.37
C LYS A 261 0.42 -6.76 12.63
N LEU A 262 1.36 -6.69 11.69
CA LEU A 262 2.58 -7.48 11.71
C LEU A 262 3.82 -6.56 11.82
N THR A 263 4.77 -6.94 12.69
CA THR A 263 6.01 -6.19 12.97
C THR A 263 7.26 -7.08 12.98
N CYS A 264 8.31 -6.72 12.22
CA CYS A 264 9.63 -7.36 12.21
C CYS A 264 9.63 -8.84 11.76
N PHE A 265 9.83 -9.07 10.46
CA PHE A 265 9.98 -10.42 9.87
C PHE A 265 11.15 -10.55 8.91
N THR A 266 11.69 -11.76 8.76
CA THR A 266 12.62 -12.02 7.65
C THR A 266 11.84 -12.35 6.39
N SER A 267 10.98 -13.36 6.42
CA SER A 267 10.12 -13.76 5.29
C SER A 267 8.65 -13.84 5.69
N LEU A 268 7.76 -13.38 4.81
CA LEU A 268 6.32 -13.37 5.04
C LEU A 268 5.55 -13.73 3.77
N THR A 269 4.65 -14.70 3.90
CA THR A 269 3.62 -15.04 2.92
C THR A 269 2.25 -14.83 3.55
N LEU A 270 1.39 -14.04 2.91
CA LEU A 270 0.11 -13.64 3.47
C LEU A 270 -1.00 -13.85 2.43
N TYR A 271 -2.01 -14.63 2.82
CA TYR A 271 -3.26 -14.81 2.10
C TYR A 271 -4.36 -14.15 2.93
N CYS A 272 -4.72 -12.93 2.55
CA CYS A 272 -5.77 -12.15 3.22
C CYS A 272 -6.97 -11.96 2.29
N GLN A 273 -8.15 -12.23 2.83
CA GLN A 273 -9.43 -11.77 2.29
C GLN A 273 -10.10 -10.92 3.38
N CYS A 274 -10.03 -9.60 3.23
CA CYS A 274 -10.60 -8.66 4.19
C CYS A 274 -11.42 -7.59 3.44
N PRO A 275 -12.75 -7.56 3.61
CA PRO A 275 -13.66 -6.52 3.12
C PRO A 275 -13.20 -5.08 3.39
N GLY A 276 -12.92 -4.74 4.65
CA GLY A 276 -12.53 -3.38 5.05
C GLY A 276 -11.06 -3.04 4.75
N HIS A 277 -10.21 -3.06 5.77
CA HIS A 277 -8.82 -2.60 5.66
C HIS A 277 -7.79 -3.74 5.59
N GLY A 278 -6.91 -3.68 4.59
CA GLY A 278 -5.77 -4.60 4.47
C GLY A 278 -4.75 -4.53 5.62
N ALA A 279 -3.82 -5.48 5.64
CA ALA A 279 -2.84 -5.63 6.71
C ALA A 279 -1.89 -4.43 6.88
N LYS A 280 -1.44 -4.19 8.12
CA LYS A 280 -0.43 -3.18 8.46
C LYS A 280 0.90 -3.87 8.77
N LEU A 281 1.89 -3.72 7.89
CA LEU A 281 3.19 -4.38 7.99
C LEU A 281 4.33 -3.37 8.22
N THR A 282 5.20 -3.67 9.18
CA THR A 282 6.31 -2.79 9.55
C THR A 282 7.60 -3.60 9.69
N ARG A 283 8.62 -3.27 8.88
CA ARG A 283 9.96 -3.91 8.83
C ARG A 283 9.92 -5.39 8.44
N PHE A 284 10.28 -5.69 7.20
CA PHE A 284 10.49 -7.05 6.73
C PHE A 284 11.64 -7.14 5.73
N THR A 285 12.23 -8.31 5.51
CA THR A 285 13.27 -8.48 4.48
C THR A 285 12.64 -8.82 3.13
N SER A 286 11.85 -9.89 3.05
CA SER A 286 11.12 -10.32 1.86
C SER A 286 9.64 -10.55 2.17
N LEU A 287 8.78 -10.24 1.20
CA LEU A 287 7.34 -10.42 1.33
C LEU A 287 6.72 -10.70 -0.04
N SER A 288 5.83 -11.70 -0.06
CA SER A 288 4.94 -12.01 -1.19
C SER A 288 3.50 -11.90 -0.72
N LEU A 289 2.72 -11.02 -1.37
CA LEU A 289 1.29 -10.87 -1.11
C LEU A 289 0.51 -11.00 -2.44
N PRO A 290 -0.45 -11.93 -2.49
CA PRO A 290 -1.58 -11.87 -3.42
C PRO A 290 -2.90 -11.60 -2.65
N PRO A 291 -3.14 -10.41 -2.07
CA PRO A 291 -4.36 -10.15 -1.33
C PRO A 291 -5.46 -9.66 -2.27
N LYS A 292 -6.69 -10.14 -2.00
CA LYS A 292 -7.93 -9.58 -2.55
C LYS A 292 -8.63 -8.80 -1.43
N CYS A 293 -8.68 -7.48 -1.55
CA CYS A 293 -9.34 -6.60 -0.58
C CYS A 293 -10.31 -5.67 -1.31
N PRO A 294 -11.62 -5.65 -0.97
CA PRO A 294 -12.62 -4.76 -1.55
C PRO A 294 -12.31 -3.25 -1.41
N ASP A 295 -11.96 -2.77 -0.22
CA ASP A 295 -11.94 -1.31 0.00
C ASP A 295 -10.54 -0.68 0.02
N HIS A 296 -9.64 -1.17 0.89
CA HIS A 296 -8.32 -0.55 1.08
C HIS A 296 -7.15 -1.55 1.10
N GLY A 297 -6.15 -1.32 0.25
CA GLY A 297 -4.91 -2.10 0.21
C GLY A 297 -4.02 -1.94 1.45
N ALA A 298 -2.98 -2.78 1.55
CA ALA A 298 -2.10 -2.86 2.71
C ALA A 298 -1.27 -1.58 2.96
N ARG A 299 -0.83 -1.37 4.21
CA ARG A 299 0.10 -0.29 4.59
C ARG A 299 1.46 -0.88 4.98
N LEU A 300 2.50 -0.61 4.19
CA LEU A 300 3.84 -1.18 4.36
C LEU A 300 4.88 -0.07 4.57
N THR A 301 5.73 -0.19 5.60
CA THR A 301 6.53 0.97 6.08
C THR A 301 8.05 0.86 5.92
N LYS A 302 8.63 -0.35 5.74
CA LYS A 302 10.06 -0.60 5.44
C LYS A 302 10.26 -2.04 4.94
N SER A 303 10.91 -2.26 3.79
CA SER A 303 11.49 -3.58 3.46
C SER A 303 12.69 -3.55 2.52
N THR A 304 13.41 -4.67 2.45
CA THR A 304 14.54 -4.84 1.53
C THR A 304 14.07 -5.19 0.13
N SER A 305 13.30 -6.26 -0.04
CA SER A 305 12.73 -6.71 -1.31
C SER A 305 11.24 -7.03 -1.17
N LEU A 306 10.48 -6.79 -2.23
CA LEU A 306 9.02 -6.92 -2.19
C LEU A 306 8.42 -7.11 -3.59
N THR A 307 7.63 -8.17 -3.72
CA THR A 307 6.80 -8.43 -4.90
C THR A 307 5.34 -8.47 -4.48
N LEU A 308 4.52 -7.62 -5.10
CA LEU A 308 3.11 -7.47 -4.75
C LEU A 308 2.20 -7.61 -5.97
N TYR A 309 1.11 -8.34 -5.80
CA TYR A 309 -0.01 -8.42 -6.74
C TYR A 309 -1.28 -7.98 -6.02
N PHE A 310 -1.81 -6.79 -6.33
CA PHE A 310 -3.04 -6.28 -5.72
C PHE A 310 -4.19 -6.22 -6.73
N GLN A 311 -5.35 -6.71 -6.29
CA GLN A 311 -6.65 -6.47 -6.92
C GLN A 311 -7.59 -5.86 -5.87
N CYS A 312 -7.91 -4.56 -6.01
CA CYS A 312 -8.74 -3.83 -5.04
C CYS A 312 -9.70 -2.83 -5.73
N PRO A 313 -11.03 -2.91 -5.53
CA PRO A 313 -12.04 -1.94 -5.97
C PRO A 313 -11.75 -0.47 -5.60
N GLY A 314 -11.39 -0.20 -4.34
CA GLY A 314 -11.22 1.17 -3.83
C GLY A 314 -9.83 1.77 -4.02
N HIS A 315 -9.00 1.71 -2.98
CA HIS A 315 -7.67 2.35 -2.97
C HIS A 315 -6.53 1.35 -2.87
N ALA A 316 -5.52 1.53 -3.72
CA ALA A 316 -4.31 0.72 -3.68
C ALA A 316 -3.41 1.02 -2.44
N ALA A 317 -2.41 0.17 -2.21
CA ALA A 317 -1.54 0.19 -1.04
C ALA A 317 -0.75 1.50 -0.82
N LYS A 318 -0.46 1.80 0.45
CA LYS A 318 0.43 2.90 0.88
C LYS A 318 1.77 2.35 1.34
N LEU A 319 2.84 2.68 0.60
CA LEU A 319 4.16 2.08 0.78
C LEU A 319 5.22 3.16 1.04
N THR A 320 6.07 2.93 2.03
CA THR A 320 7.17 3.83 2.43
C THR A 320 8.50 3.05 2.56
N ARG A 321 9.60 3.55 1.97
CA ARG A 321 11.00 3.10 2.13
C ARG A 321 11.32 1.65 1.74
N PHE A 322 11.75 1.42 0.50
CA PHE A 322 12.15 0.09 0.00
C PHE A 322 13.44 0.09 -0.84
N THR A 323 14.16 -1.04 -0.83
CA THR A 323 15.45 -1.25 -1.52
C THR A 323 15.38 -2.08 -2.81
N SER A 324 14.26 -2.72 -3.10
CA SER A 324 13.89 -3.21 -4.43
C SER A 324 12.40 -3.58 -4.40
N PHE A 325 11.67 -3.23 -5.46
CA PHE A 325 10.22 -3.39 -5.44
C PHE A 325 9.64 -3.61 -6.84
N THR A 326 8.79 -4.63 -6.94
CA THR A 326 7.94 -4.90 -8.11
C THR A 326 6.49 -4.96 -7.68
N LEU A 327 5.62 -4.20 -8.34
CA LEU A 327 4.20 -4.19 -8.05
C LEU A 327 3.36 -4.29 -9.31
N TYR A 328 2.38 -5.17 -9.23
CA TYR A 328 1.28 -5.32 -10.15
C TYR A 328 0.00 -4.88 -9.45
N CYS A 329 -0.64 -3.81 -9.94
CA CYS A 329 -1.86 -3.28 -9.35
C CYS A 329 -3.01 -3.23 -10.37
N GLN A 330 -4.17 -3.75 -10.00
CA GLN A 330 -5.42 -3.61 -10.75
C GLN A 330 -6.50 -3.02 -9.82
N CYS A 331 -6.86 -1.75 -10.03
CA CYS A 331 -7.77 -1.03 -9.14
C CYS A 331 -8.75 -0.09 -9.88
N PRO A 332 -10.08 -0.26 -9.76
CA PRO A 332 -11.06 0.69 -10.28
C PRO A 332 -10.88 2.13 -9.77
N GLY A 333 -10.59 2.33 -8.48
CA GLY A 333 -10.42 3.68 -7.90
C GLY A 333 -9.04 4.31 -8.13
N HIS A 334 -8.28 4.51 -7.04
CA HIS A 334 -7.03 5.26 -7.07
C HIS A 334 -5.77 4.38 -6.96
N GLY A 335 -4.76 4.71 -7.76
CA GLY A 335 -3.45 4.07 -7.76
C GLY A 335 -2.64 4.29 -6.46
N THR A 336 -1.51 3.58 -6.36
CA THR A 336 -0.71 3.52 -5.13
C THR A 336 -0.04 4.83 -4.74
N LYS A 337 0.15 5.02 -3.42
CA LYS A 337 0.97 6.11 -2.86
C LYS A 337 2.29 5.56 -2.37
N LEU A 338 3.37 5.87 -3.09
CA LEU A 338 4.72 5.37 -2.82
C LEU A 338 5.66 6.52 -2.42
N THR A 339 6.37 6.39 -1.29
CA THR A 339 7.42 7.33 -0.86
C THR A 339 8.77 6.63 -0.59
N TYR A 340 9.88 7.09 -1.18
CA TYR A 340 11.28 6.62 -0.99
C TYR A 340 11.61 5.21 -1.52
N PHE A 341 12.21 5.10 -2.72
CA PHE A 341 12.58 3.82 -3.36
C PHE A 341 13.91 3.88 -4.11
N THR A 342 14.56 2.72 -4.20
CA THR A 342 15.81 2.47 -4.93
C THR A 342 15.81 0.99 -5.26
N PRO A 343 15.80 0.47 -6.50
CA PRO A 343 14.97 0.77 -7.70
C PRO A 343 13.50 0.30 -7.57
N LEU A 344 12.62 0.74 -8.50
CA LEU A 344 11.18 0.43 -8.52
C LEU A 344 10.67 0.07 -9.92
N THR A 345 9.93 -1.03 -10.05
CA THR A 345 9.16 -1.38 -11.26
C THR A 345 7.67 -1.46 -10.92
N LEU A 346 6.84 -0.72 -11.66
CA LEU A 346 5.40 -0.64 -11.42
C LEU A 346 4.58 -0.91 -12.69
N TYR A 347 3.73 -1.92 -12.61
CA TYR A 347 2.68 -2.22 -13.57
C TYR A 347 1.34 -1.91 -12.91
N CYS A 348 0.61 -0.93 -13.43
CA CYS A 348 -0.67 -0.53 -12.84
C CYS A 348 -1.74 -0.32 -13.90
N GLN A 349 -2.88 -0.95 -13.69
CA GLN A 349 -4.09 -0.76 -14.49
C GLN A 349 -5.17 -0.23 -13.55
N CYS A 350 -5.51 1.05 -13.65
CA CYS A 350 -6.50 1.68 -12.78
C CYS A 350 -7.59 2.40 -13.57
N GLN A 351 -8.86 2.33 -13.17
CA GLN A 351 -9.94 3.04 -13.90
C GLN A 351 -10.02 4.54 -13.54
N GLY A 352 -9.56 4.95 -12.35
CA GLY A 352 -9.48 6.37 -11.98
C GLY A 352 -8.08 6.98 -12.17
N HIS A 353 -7.46 7.38 -11.05
CA HIS A 353 -6.19 8.12 -11.05
C HIS A 353 -4.96 7.21 -10.92
N GLY A 354 -3.89 7.52 -11.68
CA GLY A 354 -2.60 6.86 -11.58
C GLY A 354 -1.87 7.08 -10.25
N ALA A 355 -0.75 6.37 -10.07
CA ALA A 355 0.01 6.37 -8.81
C ALA A 355 0.62 7.74 -8.43
N LYS A 356 0.78 7.99 -7.12
CA LYS A 356 1.47 9.15 -6.56
C LYS A 356 2.80 8.74 -5.96
N LEU A 357 3.91 9.09 -6.62
CA LEU A 357 5.26 8.67 -6.24
C LEU A 357 6.14 9.85 -5.83
N THR A 358 6.86 9.69 -4.73
CA THR A 358 7.73 10.74 -4.16
C THR A 358 9.11 10.18 -3.82
N ARG A 359 10.17 10.77 -4.41
CA ARG A 359 11.59 10.47 -4.19
C ARG A 359 11.99 9.02 -4.52
N PHE A 360 12.58 8.81 -5.69
CA PHE A 360 13.11 7.52 -6.11
C PHE A 360 14.43 7.68 -6.87
N THR A 361 15.27 6.65 -6.91
CA THR A 361 16.55 6.70 -7.65
C THR A 361 16.37 6.25 -9.09
N SER A 362 15.69 5.13 -9.33
CA SER A 362 15.36 4.63 -10.66
C SER A 362 13.97 4.02 -10.67
N LEU A 363 13.22 4.25 -11.75
CA LEU A 363 11.83 3.83 -11.87
C LEU A 363 11.47 3.47 -13.31
N SER A 364 10.87 2.29 -13.48
CA SER A 364 10.17 1.89 -14.71
C SER A 364 8.67 1.72 -14.42
N LEU A 365 7.83 2.32 -15.25
CA LEU A 365 6.40 2.49 -14.97
C LEU A 365 5.60 2.32 -16.27
N THR A 366 4.62 1.42 -16.24
CA THR A 366 3.72 1.10 -17.36
C THR A 366 2.24 1.24 -16.97
N PRO A 367 1.77 2.45 -16.61
CA PRO A 367 0.38 2.64 -16.22
C PRO A 367 -0.59 2.67 -17.40
N LYS A 368 -1.73 2.01 -17.22
CA LYS A 368 -2.93 2.10 -18.08
C LYS A 368 -4.08 2.69 -17.25
N CYS A 369 -4.45 3.94 -17.51
CA CYS A 369 -5.52 4.64 -16.78
C CYS A 369 -6.44 5.47 -17.70
N PRO A 370 -7.78 5.39 -17.59
CA PRO A 370 -8.73 6.21 -18.35
C PRO A 370 -8.54 7.72 -18.17
N ASP A 371 -8.47 8.19 -16.91
CA ASP A 371 -8.68 9.61 -16.63
C ASP A 371 -7.38 10.40 -16.47
N HIS A 372 -6.51 9.99 -15.54
CA HIS A 372 -5.33 10.77 -15.16
C HIS A 372 -4.08 9.91 -14.93
N GLY A 373 -2.97 10.31 -15.57
CA GLY A 373 -1.66 9.70 -15.37
C GLY A 373 -1.05 9.95 -13.98
N ALA A 374 0.11 9.33 -13.73
CA ALA A 374 0.78 9.37 -12.42
C ALA A 374 1.26 10.79 -12.04
N THR A 375 1.39 11.04 -10.74
CA THR A 375 2.05 12.24 -10.19
C THR A 375 3.40 11.85 -9.59
N LEU A 376 4.50 12.36 -10.15
CA LEU A 376 5.87 12.01 -9.71
C LEU A 376 6.64 13.24 -9.22
N THR A 377 7.25 13.13 -8.04
CA THR A 377 8.00 14.22 -7.41
C THR A 377 9.39 13.73 -7.01
N LYS A 378 10.42 14.18 -7.73
CA LYS A 378 11.87 13.92 -7.56
C LYS A 378 12.34 12.51 -7.94
N SER A 379 13.19 12.41 -8.95
CA SER A 379 14.00 11.21 -9.21
C SER A 379 15.35 11.47 -9.90
N THR A 380 16.27 10.52 -9.77
CA THR A 380 17.51 10.49 -10.56
C THR A 380 17.23 10.01 -11.98
N SER A 381 16.74 8.79 -12.18
CA SER A 381 16.39 8.23 -13.50
C SER A 381 14.94 7.72 -13.56
N LEU A 382 14.31 7.85 -14.72
CA LEU A 382 12.92 7.47 -14.91
C LEU A 382 12.64 7.09 -16.36
N THR A 383 12.00 5.94 -16.55
CA THR A 383 11.43 5.49 -17.83
C THR A 383 9.93 5.29 -17.66
N LEU A 384 9.14 5.95 -18.50
CA LEU A 384 7.68 5.93 -18.45
C LEU A 384 7.07 5.50 -19.78
N TYR A 385 6.13 4.55 -19.72
CA TYR A 385 5.27 4.16 -20.84
C TYR A 385 3.82 4.39 -20.44
N PHE A 386 3.18 5.43 -21.00
CA PHE A 386 1.81 5.82 -20.68
C PHE A 386 0.85 5.55 -21.84
N GLN A 387 -0.27 4.90 -21.52
CA GLN A 387 -1.45 4.78 -22.38
C GLN A 387 -2.68 5.23 -21.57
N CYS A 388 -3.12 6.49 -21.78
CA CYS A 388 -4.24 7.08 -21.05
C CYS A 388 -5.12 7.97 -21.96
N PRO A 389 -6.45 7.75 -22.06
CA PRO A 389 -7.42 8.59 -22.76
C PRO A 389 -7.39 10.08 -22.37
N GLY A 390 -7.37 10.40 -21.07
CA GLY A 390 -7.48 11.76 -20.55
C GLY A 390 -6.16 12.54 -20.51
N HIS A 391 -5.65 12.80 -19.29
CA HIS A 391 -4.46 13.62 -19.07
C HIS A 391 -3.21 12.81 -18.77
N ALA A 392 -2.09 13.14 -19.44
CA ALA A 392 -0.79 12.56 -19.13
C ALA A 392 -0.24 13.00 -17.76
N ALA A 393 0.89 12.40 -17.37
CA ALA A 393 1.49 12.53 -16.05
C ALA A 393 1.96 13.96 -15.68
N LYS A 394 1.92 14.28 -14.37
CA LYS A 394 2.47 15.51 -13.78
C LYS A 394 3.80 15.21 -13.09
N LEU A 395 4.90 15.72 -13.64
CA LEU A 395 6.24 15.37 -13.16
C LEU A 395 7.05 16.60 -12.71
N THR A 396 7.70 16.47 -11.55
CA THR A 396 8.48 17.54 -10.92
C THR A 396 9.89 17.08 -10.51
N ARG A 397 10.94 17.66 -11.12
CA ARG A 397 12.39 17.49 -10.81
C ARG A 397 12.97 16.11 -11.13
N PHE A 398 13.73 15.99 -12.22
CA PHE A 398 14.45 14.77 -12.61
C PHE A 398 15.89 15.06 -13.02
N THR A 399 16.78 14.06 -12.94
CA THR A 399 18.09 14.16 -13.57
C THR A 399 18.02 13.64 -15.00
N SER A 400 17.59 12.40 -15.23
CA SER A 400 17.35 11.82 -16.55
C SER A 400 15.95 11.25 -16.67
N PHE A 401 15.30 11.48 -17.82
CA PHE A 401 13.92 11.09 -18.01
C PHE A 401 13.61 10.69 -19.47
N THR A 402 13.02 9.51 -19.65
CA THR A 402 12.48 9.05 -20.94
C THR A 402 10.97 8.79 -20.82
N LEU A 403 10.18 9.38 -21.71
CA LEU A 403 8.73 9.22 -21.75
C LEU A 403 8.25 8.78 -23.13
N TYR A 404 7.48 7.71 -23.14
CA TYR A 404 6.65 7.27 -24.25
C TYR A 404 5.18 7.47 -23.84
N SER A 405 4.47 8.35 -24.53
CA SER A 405 3.06 8.63 -24.21
C SER A 405 2.16 8.53 -25.43
N GLN A 406 1.05 7.80 -25.29
CA GLN A 406 -0.06 7.75 -26.23
C GLN A 406 -1.33 8.20 -25.49
N CYS A 407 -1.73 9.46 -25.70
CA CYS A 407 -2.87 10.05 -24.98
C CYS A 407 -3.74 10.93 -25.90
N PRO A 408 -5.05 10.61 -26.11
CA PRO A 408 -6.05 11.42 -26.81
C PRO A 408 -6.13 12.89 -26.36
N GLY A 409 -6.10 13.15 -25.05
CA GLY A 409 -6.25 14.51 -24.50
C GLY A 409 -4.97 15.35 -24.51
N HIS A 410 -4.42 15.63 -23.31
CA HIS A 410 -3.30 16.56 -23.14
C HIS A 410 -1.97 15.85 -22.81
N GLY A 411 -0.90 16.32 -23.43
CA GLY A 411 0.48 15.89 -23.16
C GLY A 411 0.97 16.22 -21.74
N ALA A 412 2.09 15.60 -21.35
CA ALA A 412 2.61 15.68 -19.98
C ALA A 412 3.00 17.10 -19.54
N LYS A 413 2.87 17.37 -18.23
CA LYS A 413 3.32 18.61 -17.60
C LYS A 413 4.61 18.37 -16.83
N LEU A 414 5.73 18.93 -17.32
CA LEU A 414 7.07 18.72 -16.77
C LEU A 414 7.71 20.05 -16.36
N THR A 415 8.20 20.12 -15.12
CA THR A 415 8.64 21.40 -14.54
C THR A 415 10.16 21.60 -14.57
N ARG A 416 10.95 20.57 -14.21
CA ARG A 416 12.42 20.65 -14.12
C ARG A 416 13.03 19.29 -14.47
N SER A 417 13.96 19.22 -15.42
CA SER A 417 14.85 18.06 -15.61
C SER A 417 16.25 18.50 -16.03
N THR A 418 17.28 17.68 -15.81
CA THR A 418 18.58 17.89 -16.45
C THR A 418 18.52 17.41 -17.90
N SER A 419 18.24 16.12 -18.14
CA SER A 419 18.01 15.54 -19.48
C SER A 419 16.60 14.97 -19.62
N LEU A 420 16.00 15.12 -20.80
CA LEU A 420 14.68 14.58 -21.12
C LEU A 420 14.60 14.15 -22.59
N THR A 421 14.06 12.95 -22.81
CA THR A 421 13.68 12.42 -24.12
C THR A 421 12.17 12.10 -24.13
N LEU A 422 11.41 12.75 -25.00
CA LEU A 422 9.95 12.56 -25.12
C LEU A 422 9.55 12.05 -26.50
N TYR A 423 8.81 10.97 -26.50
CA TYR A 423 8.06 10.44 -27.64
C TYR A 423 6.57 10.52 -27.31
N SER A 424 5.85 11.45 -27.96
CA SER A 424 4.43 11.66 -27.68
C SER A 424 3.57 11.59 -28.94
N LYS A 425 2.55 10.74 -28.93
CA LYS A 425 1.45 10.75 -29.90
C LYS A 425 0.17 11.21 -29.18
N CYS A 426 -0.26 12.44 -29.42
CA CYS A 426 -1.41 13.04 -28.73
C CYS A 426 -2.33 13.78 -29.70
N PRO A 427 -3.59 13.34 -29.90
CA PRO A 427 -4.59 14.03 -30.69
C PRO A 427 -4.85 15.50 -30.32
N GLY A 428 -4.83 15.86 -29.04
CA GLY A 428 -5.02 17.25 -28.60
C GLY A 428 -3.74 18.09 -28.54
N HIS A 429 -3.40 18.55 -27.33
CA HIS A 429 -2.28 19.48 -27.11
C HIS A 429 -0.97 18.78 -26.73
N GLY A 430 0.15 19.24 -27.28
CA GLY A 430 1.50 18.81 -26.92
C GLY A 430 1.91 19.13 -25.47
N ALA A 431 3.05 18.59 -25.04
CA ALA A 431 3.55 18.70 -23.66
C ALA A 431 3.86 20.15 -23.22
N LYS A 432 3.68 20.44 -21.91
CA LYS A 432 4.02 21.73 -21.28
C LYS A 432 5.27 21.60 -20.41
N LEU A 433 6.33 22.31 -20.80
CA LEU A 433 7.70 22.11 -20.35
C LEU A 433 8.31 23.44 -19.85
N THR A 434 8.85 23.47 -18.63
CA THR A 434 9.27 24.76 -18.00
C THR A 434 10.78 25.00 -17.94
N ARG A 435 11.61 24.05 -17.49
CA ARG A 435 13.07 24.24 -17.31
C ARG A 435 13.87 22.95 -17.57
N PHE A 436 14.77 22.97 -18.55
CA PHE A 436 15.58 21.80 -18.92
C PHE A 436 17.04 22.18 -19.21
N THR A 437 17.98 21.25 -19.03
CA THR A 437 19.37 21.45 -19.50
C THR A 437 19.52 20.89 -20.90
N SER A 438 19.12 19.65 -21.14
CA SER A 438 19.09 19.02 -22.47
C SER A 438 17.74 18.36 -22.73
N LEU A 439 17.24 18.52 -23.94
CA LEU A 439 15.89 18.10 -24.30
C LEU A 439 15.82 17.60 -25.74
N SER A 440 15.32 16.38 -25.92
CA SER A 440 14.97 15.80 -27.21
C SER A 440 13.48 15.49 -27.25
N LEU A 441 12.77 16.02 -28.26
CA LEU A 441 11.32 15.90 -28.38
C LEU A 441 10.92 15.42 -29.78
N THR A 442 10.00 14.46 -29.84
CA THR A 442 9.41 13.95 -31.09
C THR A 442 7.87 13.93 -31.05
N PRO A 443 7.19 15.08 -30.84
CA PRO A 443 5.72 15.11 -30.79
C PRO A 443 5.07 14.93 -32.16
N LYS A 444 4.06 14.06 -32.21
CA LYS A 444 3.06 13.98 -33.28
C LYS A 444 1.70 14.38 -32.70
N CYS A 445 1.20 15.57 -33.06
CA CYS A 445 -0.05 16.11 -32.51
C CYS A 445 -0.87 16.85 -33.58
N PRO A 446 -2.14 16.50 -33.84
CA PRO A 446 -3.06 17.18 -34.76
C PRO A 446 -3.14 18.69 -34.56
N ASP A 447 -3.37 19.15 -33.33
CA ASP A 447 -3.81 20.54 -33.11
C ASP A 447 -2.67 21.49 -32.75
N HIS A 448 -1.92 21.21 -31.68
CA HIS A 448 -0.91 22.14 -31.17
C HIS A 448 0.38 21.44 -30.72
N GLY A 449 1.52 21.97 -31.17
CA GLY A 449 2.86 21.54 -30.73
C GLY A 449 3.17 21.84 -29.25
N ALA A 450 4.34 21.39 -28.79
CA ALA A 450 4.77 21.54 -27.40
C ALA A 450 4.97 23.02 -26.99
N ARG A 451 4.75 23.31 -25.70
CA ARG A 451 5.04 24.63 -25.11
C ARG A 451 6.22 24.56 -24.15
N LEU A 452 7.27 25.34 -24.42
CA LEU A 452 8.54 25.33 -23.71
C LEU A 452 8.94 26.72 -23.22
N THR A 453 9.42 26.82 -21.98
CA THR A 453 9.67 28.12 -21.33
C THR A 453 11.15 28.47 -21.10
N LYS A 454 12.02 27.48 -20.85
CA LYS A 454 13.48 27.63 -20.70
C LYS A 454 14.17 26.28 -20.98
N SER A 455 15.16 26.24 -21.87
CA SER A 455 16.12 25.13 -21.93
C SER A 455 17.54 25.64 -22.20
N THR A 456 18.57 24.90 -21.79
CA THR A 456 19.92 25.14 -22.28
C THR A 456 20.01 24.64 -23.71
N SER A 457 20.04 23.32 -23.96
CA SER A 457 19.96 22.74 -25.31
C SER A 457 18.59 22.11 -25.60
N LEU A 458 18.14 22.20 -26.85
CA LEU A 458 16.90 21.58 -27.33
C LEU A 458 17.04 21.11 -28.78
N THR A 459 16.66 19.84 -29.01
CA THR A 459 16.40 19.26 -30.32
C THR A 459 14.92 18.88 -30.38
N LEU A 460 14.17 19.43 -31.34
CA LEU A 460 12.75 19.15 -31.49
C LEU A 460 12.41 18.76 -32.94
N TYR A 461 11.76 17.61 -33.09
CA TYR A 461 11.17 17.11 -34.33
C TYR A 461 9.66 17.08 -34.16
N SER A 462 8.95 18.03 -34.75
CA SER A 462 7.49 18.14 -34.60
C SER A 462 6.76 17.92 -35.92
N GLN A 463 5.71 17.10 -35.87
CA GLN A 463 4.76 16.89 -36.97
C GLN A 463 3.37 17.26 -36.46
N CYS A 464 2.88 18.46 -36.82
CA CYS A 464 1.61 18.99 -36.31
C CYS A 464 0.79 19.72 -37.39
N PRO A 465 -0.37 19.19 -37.83
CA PRO A 465 -1.28 19.85 -38.77
C PRO A 465 -1.65 21.29 -38.42
N GLY A 466 -2.05 21.60 -37.18
CA GLY A 466 -2.51 22.94 -36.79
C GLY A 466 -1.37 23.95 -36.57
N HIS A 467 -0.87 24.05 -35.33
CA HIS A 467 0.14 25.04 -34.94
C HIS A 467 1.45 24.41 -34.45
N GLY A 468 2.57 25.00 -34.88
CA GLY A 468 3.91 24.66 -34.41
C GLY A 468 4.16 24.99 -32.93
N ALA A 469 5.32 24.59 -32.42
CA ALA A 469 5.69 24.73 -31.02
C ALA A 469 5.82 26.20 -30.55
N GLN A 470 5.56 26.44 -29.26
CA GLN A 470 5.76 27.74 -28.62
C GLN A 470 6.96 27.68 -27.68
N LEU A 471 8.06 28.35 -28.04
CA LEU A 471 9.31 28.27 -27.29
C LEU A 471 9.74 29.66 -26.77
N THR A 472 10.07 29.77 -25.49
CA THR A 472 10.72 30.96 -24.87
C THR A 472 12.10 30.60 -24.27
N TYR A 473 13.15 31.41 -24.44
CA TYR A 473 14.49 31.29 -23.79
C TYR A 473 15.31 29.99 -24.04
N PHE A 474 16.21 29.98 -25.04
CA PHE A 474 17.09 28.81 -25.37
C PHE A 474 18.52 29.14 -25.79
N THR A 475 19.47 28.24 -25.53
CA THR A 475 20.91 28.41 -25.81
C THR A 475 21.70 27.07 -25.91
N PRO A 476 21.83 26.35 -27.06
CA PRO A 476 21.33 26.51 -28.44
C PRO A 476 20.05 25.70 -28.77
N LEU A 477 19.43 25.95 -29.94
CA LEU A 477 18.21 25.26 -30.41
C LEU A 477 18.35 24.72 -31.85
N THR A 478 17.98 23.45 -32.05
CA THR A 478 17.77 22.86 -33.39
C THR A 478 16.32 22.40 -33.52
N LEU A 479 15.61 22.90 -34.52
CA LEU A 479 14.18 22.65 -34.69
C LEU A 479 13.85 22.22 -36.13
N TYR A 480 13.24 21.03 -36.23
CA TYR A 480 12.65 20.49 -37.45
C TYR A 480 11.13 20.47 -37.28
N CYS A 481 10.41 21.26 -38.08
CA CYS A 481 8.95 21.39 -38.01
C CYS A 481 8.32 21.03 -39.36
N GLN A 482 7.36 20.12 -39.34
CA GLN A 482 6.43 19.90 -40.45
C GLN A 482 5.02 20.20 -39.94
N CYS A 483 4.43 21.31 -40.40
CA CYS A 483 3.08 21.72 -39.98
C CYS A 483 2.22 22.07 -41.20
N GLN A 484 0.90 21.86 -41.16
CA GLN A 484 0.01 22.23 -42.27
C GLN A 484 -0.47 23.70 -42.15
N GLY A 485 -0.68 24.21 -40.94
CA GLY A 485 -1.07 25.60 -40.68
C GLY A 485 0.12 26.52 -40.38
N HIS A 486 0.28 26.91 -39.12
CA HIS A 486 1.24 27.95 -38.72
C HIS A 486 2.55 27.39 -38.15
N GLY A 487 3.67 27.99 -38.55
CA GLY A 487 5.00 27.71 -38.01
C GLY A 487 5.18 28.05 -36.51
N ALA A 488 6.32 27.66 -35.95
CA ALA A 488 6.63 27.84 -34.52
C ALA A 488 6.72 29.33 -34.10
N LYS A 489 6.40 29.61 -32.82
CA LYS A 489 6.56 30.93 -32.18
C LYS A 489 7.72 30.89 -31.20
N LEU A 490 8.82 31.59 -31.52
CA LEU A 490 10.06 31.56 -30.72
C LEU A 490 10.41 32.95 -30.17
N THR A 491 10.76 33.02 -28.89
CA THR A 491 11.10 34.28 -28.21
C THR A 491 12.40 34.13 -27.41
N ARG A 492 13.41 34.94 -27.71
CA ARG A 492 14.73 35.04 -27.04
C ARG A 492 15.55 33.74 -27.10
N PHE A 493 16.54 33.70 -27.99
CA PHE A 493 17.48 32.57 -28.09
C PHE A 493 18.90 33.08 -28.40
N THR A 494 19.95 32.28 -28.12
CA THR A 494 21.34 32.66 -28.48
C THR A 494 21.69 32.19 -29.88
N SER A 495 21.40 30.94 -30.21
CA SER A 495 21.62 30.37 -31.55
C SER A 495 20.49 29.41 -31.90
N LEU A 496 20.04 29.46 -33.15
CA LEU A 496 18.95 28.66 -33.68
C LEU A 496 19.26 28.19 -35.09
N SER A 497 19.07 26.88 -35.34
CA SER A 497 18.92 26.31 -36.68
C SER A 497 17.49 25.81 -36.85
N LEU A 498 16.77 26.33 -37.85
CA LEU A 498 15.35 26.01 -38.09
C LEU A 498 15.11 25.60 -39.55
N THR A 499 14.43 24.48 -39.74
CA THR A 499 14.05 23.90 -41.05
C THR A 499 12.52 23.64 -41.10
N PRO A 500 11.66 24.67 -41.16
CA PRO A 500 10.22 24.46 -41.16
C PRO A 500 9.70 24.21 -42.59
N LYS A 501 8.77 23.26 -42.71
CA LYS A 501 7.93 23.04 -43.89
C LYS A 501 6.48 23.30 -43.51
N CYS A 502 5.92 24.43 -43.97
CA CYS A 502 4.54 24.83 -43.68
C CYS A 502 3.82 25.38 -44.94
N PRO A 503 2.63 24.89 -45.32
CA PRO A 503 1.81 25.43 -46.41
C PRO A 503 1.48 26.93 -46.26
N ASP A 504 0.98 27.34 -45.09
CA ASP A 504 0.27 28.62 -44.96
C ASP A 504 1.16 29.77 -44.46
N HIS A 505 1.74 29.63 -43.26
CA HIS A 505 2.47 30.72 -42.60
C HIS A 505 3.76 30.28 -41.91
N GLY A 506 4.83 31.03 -42.14
CA GLY A 506 6.13 30.82 -41.53
C GLY A 506 6.21 31.11 -40.02
N ALA A 507 7.36 30.77 -39.43
CA ALA A 507 7.64 30.97 -38.01
C ALA A 507 7.66 32.46 -37.60
N THR A 508 7.29 32.75 -36.35
CA THR A 508 7.43 34.08 -35.75
C THR A 508 8.57 34.07 -34.74
N LEU A 509 9.64 34.83 -35.00
CA LEU A 509 10.85 34.84 -34.16
C LEU A 509 11.15 36.24 -33.62
N THR A 510 11.39 36.34 -32.32
CA THR A 510 11.68 37.61 -31.64
C THR A 510 12.94 37.51 -30.79
N LYS A 511 13.97 38.31 -31.11
CA LYS A 511 15.25 38.46 -30.39
C LYS A 511 16.18 37.23 -30.45
N SER A 512 17.32 37.35 -31.14
CA SER A 512 18.44 36.39 -31.04
C SER A 512 19.82 37.01 -31.24
N THR A 513 20.86 36.29 -30.82
CA THR A 513 22.24 36.59 -31.22
C THR A 513 22.51 36.08 -32.63
N SER A 514 22.35 34.78 -32.90
CA SER A 514 22.52 34.18 -34.23
C SER A 514 21.33 33.32 -34.66
N LEU A 515 21.09 33.24 -35.97
CA LEU A 515 20.01 32.45 -36.56
C LEU A 515 20.39 31.97 -37.97
N THR A 516 20.20 30.68 -38.23
CA THR A 516 20.19 30.10 -39.58
C THR A 516 18.82 29.51 -39.86
N LEU A 517 18.16 29.98 -40.92
CA LEU A 517 16.81 29.55 -41.31
C LEU A 517 16.83 28.98 -42.73
N TYR A 518 16.34 27.76 -42.90
CA TYR A 518 16.07 27.16 -44.21
C TYR A 518 14.57 26.97 -44.36
N PHE A 519 13.93 27.75 -45.22
CA PHE A 519 12.49 27.91 -45.27
C PHE A 519 11.92 27.48 -46.63
N GLN A 520 10.95 26.57 -46.62
CA GLN A 520 10.22 26.11 -47.82
C GLN A 520 8.72 26.16 -47.53
N CYS A 521 8.03 27.21 -47.98
CA CYS A 521 6.58 27.39 -47.76
C CYS A 521 5.89 28.07 -48.97
N PRO A 522 4.76 27.54 -49.47
CA PRO A 522 3.93 28.13 -50.53
C PRO A 522 3.42 29.55 -50.25
N GLY A 523 2.91 29.82 -49.04
CA GLY A 523 2.22 31.06 -48.69
C GLY A 523 3.12 32.21 -48.25
N HIS A 524 3.12 32.53 -46.96
CA HIS A 524 3.85 33.67 -46.40
C HIS A 524 5.11 33.26 -45.61
N ALA A 525 6.23 33.94 -45.89
CA ALA A 525 7.48 33.74 -45.17
C ALA A 525 7.47 34.28 -43.71
N ALA A 526 8.52 33.96 -42.96
CA ALA A 526 8.66 34.23 -41.53
C ALA A 526 8.62 35.73 -41.15
N LYS A 527 8.15 36.01 -39.92
CA LYS A 527 8.19 37.35 -39.30
C LYS A 527 9.29 37.39 -38.24
N LEU A 528 10.34 38.19 -38.47
CA LEU A 528 11.55 38.23 -37.65
C LEU A 528 11.84 39.64 -37.11
N THR A 529 12.16 39.74 -35.83
CA THR A 529 12.46 41.03 -35.18
C THR A 529 13.66 40.94 -34.22
N ARG A 530 14.64 41.85 -34.38
CA ARG A 530 15.83 42.06 -33.52
C ARG A 530 16.85 40.93 -33.49
N PHE A 531 17.86 40.93 -34.36
CA PHE A 531 18.93 39.92 -34.36
C PHE A 531 20.32 40.53 -34.50
N THR A 532 21.36 39.87 -33.97
CA THR A 532 22.74 40.30 -34.23
C THR A 532 23.21 39.78 -35.59
N SER A 533 23.20 38.47 -35.83
CA SER A 533 23.53 37.86 -37.13
C SER A 533 22.43 36.94 -37.61
N PHE A 534 22.13 36.98 -38.91
CA PHE A 534 21.07 36.18 -39.51
C PHE A 534 21.41 35.72 -40.93
N THR A 535 21.26 34.42 -41.18
CA THR A 535 21.31 33.82 -42.51
C THR A 535 19.98 33.18 -42.85
N LEU A 536 19.40 33.55 -43.99
CA LEU A 536 18.13 33.03 -44.49
C LEU A 536 18.29 32.44 -45.89
N TYR A 537 17.88 31.18 -46.02
CA TYR A 537 17.61 30.54 -47.30
C TYR A 537 16.09 30.35 -47.41
N SER A 538 15.44 31.01 -48.36
CA SER A 538 13.99 30.90 -48.54
C SER A 538 13.60 30.56 -49.98
N GLN A 539 12.75 29.56 -50.14
CA GLN A 539 12.07 29.20 -51.39
C GLN A 539 10.56 29.32 -51.18
N CYS A 540 9.94 30.37 -51.73
CA CYS A 540 8.51 30.69 -51.52
C CYS A 540 7.83 31.22 -52.79
N PRO A 541 6.80 30.54 -53.34
CA PRO A 541 5.96 31.06 -54.42
C PRO A 541 5.28 32.41 -54.08
N GLY A 542 4.80 32.59 -52.85
CA GLY A 542 4.05 33.78 -52.43
C GLY A 542 4.91 35.00 -52.03
N HIS A 543 4.83 35.42 -50.77
CA HIS A 543 5.45 36.65 -50.27
C HIS A 543 6.71 36.40 -49.42
N GLY A 544 7.76 37.19 -49.65
CA GLY A 544 9.02 37.18 -48.90
C GLY A 544 8.91 37.61 -47.44
N ALA A 545 9.99 37.38 -46.67
CA ALA A 545 10.00 37.55 -45.21
C ALA A 545 9.86 39.02 -44.77
N LYS A 546 9.30 39.24 -43.57
CA LYS A 546 9.25 40.56 -42.91
C LYS A 546 10.30 40.64 -41.82
N LEU A 547 11.36 41.40 -42.06
CA LEU A 547 12.53 41.49 -41.19
C LEU A 547 12.68 42.92 -40.63
N THR A 548 12.81 43.06 -39.31
CA THR A 548 13.03 44.34 -38.64
C THR A 548 14.19 44.31 -37.63
N CYS A 549 15.13 45.26 -37.73
CA CYS A 549 16.27 45.50 -36.83
C CYS A 549 17.29 44.36 -36.78
N PHE A 550 18.38 44.44 -37.56
CA PHE A 550 19.48 43.46 -37.54
C PHE A 550 20.84 44.14 -37.54
N THR A 551 21.88 43.53 -36.96
CA THR A 551 23.26 44.01 -37.13
C THR A 551 23.81 43.53 -38.48
N SER A 552 23.83 42.23 -38.73
CA SER A 552 24.22 41.63 -40.02
C SER A 552 23.16 40.66 -40.53
N LEU A 553 22.88 40.73 -41.84
CA LEU A 553 21.92 39.86 -42.52
C LEU A 553 22.46 39.39 -43.87
N THR A 554 22.45 38.07 -44.10
CA THR A 554 22.66 37.44 -45.41
C THR A 554 21.39 36.73 -45.86
N LEU A 555 20.84 37.13 -47.01
CA LEU A 555 19.56 36.65 -47.53
C LEU A 555 19.72 36.03 -48.92
N TYR A 556 19.39 34.75 -49.02
CA TYR A 556 19.22 34.03 -50.28
C TYR A 556 17.72 33.76 -50.47
N CYS A 557 17.07 34.53 -51.35
CA CYS A 557 15.64 34.40 -51.62
C CYS A 557 15.40 33.94 -53.05
N GLN A 558 14.61 32.88 -53.22
CA GLN A 558 14.00 32.52 -54.49
C GLN A 558 12.48 32.56 -54.32
N CYS A 559 11.82 33.55 -54.92
CA CYS A 559 10.37 33.73 -54.82
C CYS A 559 9.75 33.99 -56.19
N GLN A 560 8.50 33.58 -56.41
CA GLN A 560 7.76 33.90 -57.64
C GLN A 560 7.06 35.26 -57.50
N GLY A 561 6.41 35.54 -56.37
CA GLY A 561 5.74 36.80 -56.10
C GLY A 561 6.63 37.92 -55.53
N HIS A 562 6.22 38.54 -54.42
CA HIS A 562 6.87 39.75 -53.89
C HIS A 562 8.10 39.47 -52.99
N GLY A 563 9.16 40.27 -53.18
CA GLY A 563 10.38 40.24 -52.36
C GLY A 563 10.19 40.63 -50.88
N ALA A 564 11.26 40.46 -50.08
CA ALA A 564 11.24 40.69 -48.63
C ALA A 564 11.04 42.17 -48.23
N LYS A 565 10.38 42.41 -47.08
CA LYS A 565 10.25 43.73 -46.47
C LYS A 565 11.24 43.88 -45.32
N LEU A 566 12.24 44.74 -45.51
CA LEU A 566 13.38 44.88 -44.63
C LEU A 566 13.43 46.29 -44.01
N THR A 567 13.53 46.39 -42.68
CA THR A 567 13.63 47.67 -41.95
C THR A 567 14.78 47.67 -40.93
N ARG A 568 15.74 48.61 -41.06
CA ARG A 568 16.88 48.88 -40.14
C ARG A 568 17.94 47.76 -40.05
N PHE A 569 19.08 47.96 -40.71
CA PHE A 569 20.24 47.04 -40.69
C PHE A 569 21.55 47.82 -40.52
N THR A 570 22.58 47.19 -39.96
CA THR A 570 23.94 47.74 -40.05
C THR A 570 24.60 47.26 -41.34
N SER A 571 24.63 45.95 -41.59
CA SER A 571 25.12 45.36 -42.83
C SER A 571 24.12 44.36 -43.41
N LEU A 572 23.97 44.38 -44.74
CA LEU A 572 22.98 43.59 -45.45
C LEU A 572 23.58 43.07 -46.77
N SER A 573 23.61 41.75 -46.94
CA SER A 573 23.93 41.07 -48.21
C SER A 573 22.69 40.36 -48.74
N LEU A 574 22.29 40.68 -49.97
CA LEU A 574 21.07 40.18 -50.61
C LEU A 574 21.39 39.52 -51.95
N THR A 575 20.90 38.30 -52.16
CA THR A 575 20.93 37.60 -53.45
C THR A 575 19.51 37.14 -53.82
N PRO A 576 18.61 38.05 -54.25
CA PRO A 576 17.26 37.70 -54.65
C PRO A 576 17.18 37.15 -56.09
N LYS A 577 16.38 36.10 -56.25
CA LYS A 577 15.86 35.60 -57.54
C LYS A 577 14.33 35.70 -57.51
N CYS A 578 13.76 36.82 -57.94
CA CYS A 578 12.31 37.08 -57.98
C CYS A 578 11.91 37.75 -59.31
N PRO A 579 11.01 37.16 -60.12
CA PRO A 579 10.62 37.71 -61.41
C PRO A 579 9.68 38.93 -61.33
N ASP A 580 8.81 39.03 -60.31
CA ASP A 580 7.73 40.04 -60.31
C ASP A 580 8.08 41.37 -59.61
N HIS A 581 8.46 41.35 -58.33
CA HIS A 581 8.72 42.57 -57.54
C HIS A 581 9.89 42.45 -56.56
N GLY A 582 10.81 43.44 -56.59
CA GLY A 582 12.00 43.51 -55.74
C GLY A 582 11.75 43.75 -54.24
N ALA A 583 12.81 43.66 -53.43
CA ALA A 583 12.75 43.88 -51.98
C ALA A 583 12.51 45.37 -51.61
N ARG A 584 11.83 45.62 -50.48
CA ARG A 584 11.64 46.99 -49.94
C ARG A 584 12.56 47.22 -48.74
N LEU A 585 13.53 48.13 -48.87
CA LEU A 585 14.52 48.45 -47.84
C LEU A 585 14.34 49.89 -47.34
N THR A 586 14.28 50.08 -46.02
CA THR A 586 13.93 51.40 -45.44
C THR A 586 15.08 52.14 -44.75
N LYS A 587 16.08 51.44 -44.19
CA LYS A 587 17.29 52.02 -43.54
C LYS A 587 18.39 50.95 -43.46
N SER A 588 19.61 51.22 -43.94
CA SER A 588 20.81 50.39 -43.73
C SER A 588 22.05 51.26 -43.52
N THR A 589 23.12 50.77 -42.87
CA THR A 589 24.42 51.45 -42.94
C THR A 589 25.15 51.03 -44.22
N SER A 590 25.34 49.73 -44.44
CA SER A 590 25.90 49.16 -45.67
C SER A 590 24.94 48.15 -46.32
N LEU A 591 24.93 48.13 -47.65
CA LEU A 591 24.12 47.21 -48.45
C LEU A 591 24.93 46.67 -49.63
N THR A 592 24.98 45.35 -49.77
CA THR A 592 25.49 44.65 -50.95
C THR A 592 24.34 43.88 -51.60
N LEU A 593 24.06 44.15 -52.86
CA LEU A 593 23.00 43.50 -53.61
C LEU A 593 23.59 42.78 -54.83
N TYR A 594 23.32 41.49 -54.96
CA TYR A 594 23.60 40.67 -56.13
C TYR A 594 22.28 40.37 -56.83
N PHE A 595 22.01 41.06 -57.95
CA PHE A 595 20.70 41.02 -58.62
C PHE A 595 20.76 40.27 -59.95
N GLN A 596 19.84 39.31 -60.13
CA GLN A 596 19.78 38.44 -61.33
C GLN A 596 18.36 38.35 -61.93
N CYS A 597 17.55 39.42 -61.88
CA CYS A 597 16.15 39.37 -62.32
C CYS A 597 15.75 40.46 -63.33
N PRO A 598 14.88 40.14 -64.31
CA PRO A 598 14.43 41.09 -65.34
C PRO A 598 13.32 42.06 -64.89
N GLY A 599 12.74 41.89 -63.70
CA GLY A 599 11.56 42.64 -63.22
C GLY A 599 11.82 43.91 -62.37
N HIS A 600 10.75 44.65 -62.05
CA HIS A 600 10.78 45.99 -61.46
C HIS A 600 11.39 46.08 -60.03
N ALA A 601 12.35 47.03 -59.92
CA ALA A 601 12.55 48.02 -58.85
C ALA A 601 12.52 47.60 -57.36
N ALA A 602 13.69 47.42 -56.73
CA ALA A 602 13.80 47.55 -55.28
C ALA A 602 13.56 49.00 -54.84
N LYS A 603 12.75 49.22 -53.80
CA LYS A 603 12.57 50.55 -53.18
C LYS A 603 13.56 50.70 -52.03
N LEU A 604 14.57 51.56 -52.21
CA LEU A 604 15.65 51.76 -51.26
C LEU A 604 15.58 53.15 -50.62
N THR A 605 15.52 53.17 -49.30
CA THR A 605 15.42 54.41 -48.51
C THR A 605 16.59 54.46 -47.53
N ARG A 606 17.37 55.55 -47.57
CA ARG A 606 18.43 55.93 -46.60
C ARG A 606 19.50 54.86 -46.31
N PHE A 607 20.67 54.99 -46.95
CA PHE A 607 21.84 54.15 -46.69
C PHE A 607 23.15 54.95 -46.64
N THR A 608 24.18 54.47 -45.93
CA THR A 608 25.50 55.13 -45.95
C THR A 608 26.29 54.66 -47.17
N SER A 609 26.42 53.35 -47.38
CA SER A 609 27.08 52.76 -48.56
C SER A 609 26.21 51.72 -49.25
N PHE A 610 26.23 51.72 -50.60
CA PHE A 610 25.54 50.74 -51.43
C PHE A 610 26.43 50.21 -52.54
N THR A 611 26.54 48.89 -52.61
CA THR A 611 27.24 48.16 -53.68
C THR A 611 26.23 47.29 -54.43
N LEU A 612 26.16 47.46 -55.75
CA LEU A 612 25.31 46.68 -56.63
C LEU A 612 26.15 45.88 -57.61
N TYR A 613 25.89 44.58 -57.70
CA TYR A 613 26.32 43.70 -58.78
C TYR A 613 25.07 43.31 -59.58
N SER A 614 24.94 43.78 -60.82
CA SER A 614 23.75 43.55 -61.65
C SER A 614 24.12 42.92 -62.99
N GLN A 615 23.47 41.80 -63.32
CA GLN A 615 23.57 41.16 -64.64
C GLN A 615 22.37 41.51 -65.55
N CYS A 616 21.53 42.48 -65.18
CA CYS A 616 20.30 42.82 -65.88
C CYS A 616 20.32 44.25 -66.46
N PRO A 617 19.91 44.46 -67.74
CA PRO A 617 19.98 45.75 -68.42
C PRO A 617 18.89 46.76 -68.01
N CYS A 618 17.84 46.35 -67.28
CA CYS A 618 16.65 47.17 -66.99
C CYS A 618 16.43 47.36 -65.48
N LEU A 619 17.30 48.10 -64.78
CA LEU A 619 17.17 48.29 -63.32
C LEU A 619 16.37 49.56 -62.97
N GLY A 620 15.13 49.41 -62.52
CA GLY A 620 14.29 50.53 -62.06
C GLY A 620 14.41 50.87 -60.57
N ALA A 621 15.59 51.01 -59.95
CA ALA A 621 15.66 51.26 -58.50
C ALA A 621 15.27 52.70 -58.11
N LYS A 622 14.32 52.87 -57.17
CA LYS A 622 14.03 54.19 -56.55
C LYS A 622 14.91 54.37 -55.31
N LEU A 623 16.01 55.11 -55.47
CA LEU A 623 16.90 55.55 -54.40
C LEU A 623 16.48 56.94 -53.90
N THR A 624 16.56 57.18 -52.60
CA THR A 624 16.10 58.48 -52.02
C THR A 624 17.14 59.22 -51.20
N SER A 625 18.16 58.56 -50.65
CA SER A 625 19.21 59.22 -49.84
C SER A 625 20.38 58.26 -49.60
N PHE A 626 21.60 58.68 -49.96
CA PHE A 626 22.83 57.90 -49.75
C PHE A 626 24.11 58.73 -49.65
N THR A 627 25.18 58.16 -49.05
CA THR A 627 26.51 58.78 -48.97
C THR A 627 27.47 58.26 -50.05
N SER A 628 27.47 56.95 -50.35
CA SER A 628 28.29 56.37 -51.43
C SER A 628 27.57 55.26 -52.21
N LEU A 629 27.86 55.19 -53.51
CA LEU A 629 27.31 54.24 -54.47
C LEU A 629 28.44 53.63 -55.31
N THR A 630 28.49 52.29 -55.37
CA THR A 630 29.40 51.55 -56.25
C THR A 630 28.59 50.56 -57.10
N LEU A 631 28.74 50.65 -58.41
CA LEU A 631 28.03 49.82 -59.38
C LEU A 631 29.02 48.94 -60.13
N TYR A 632 28.74 47.65 -60.21
CA TYR A 632 29.43 46.68 -61.03
C TYR A 632 28.40 46.04 -61.98
N SER A 633 28.62 46.20 -63.27
CA SER A 633 27.84 45.60 -64.37
C SER A 633 28.51 44.35 -64.89
#